data_AF-A0A357LT72-F1
#
_entry.id   AF-A0A357LT72-F1
#
_cell.length_a   1.000
_cell.length_b   1.000
_cell.length_c   1.000
_cell.angle_alpha   90.00
_cell.angle_beta   90.00
_cell.angle_gamma   90.00
#
_symmetry.space_group_name_H-M   'P 1'
#
loop_
_entity.id
_entity.type
_entity.pdbx_description
1 polymer ?
#
loop_
_entity_poly.entity_id
_entity_poly.type
_entity_poly.pdbx_seq_one_letter_code
_entity_poly.pdbx_strand_id
1 'polypeptide(L)'
;MTTTTEHLSINWRCRHTWPIAAKNTLWCLLGCSIGDFGTIAVFQFTGIAWPTLAIMMLAILNGLLTSIALETVILSRQMALVAAFKTAIGMSLISMISMEAAMNIVDVWLTGGAKLTWWVMPIMLFTGFITPLPYNYWRLKALGKACH
;
A
#
# COMPACT_ATOMS: atom_id res chain seq x y z
N MET A 1 -24.91 25.34 18.28
CA MET A 1 -24.80 24.10 17.48
C MET A 1 -23.91 23.14 18.24
N THR A 2 -24.51 22.18 18.93
CA THR A 2 -23.82 21.08 19.62
C THR A 2 -23.33 20.08 18.59
N THR A 3 -22.02 19.99 18.41
CA THR A 3 -21.35 18.92 17.66
C THR A 3 -21.55 17.61 18.39
N THR A 4 -22.56 16.84 17.99
CA THR A 4 -22.67 15.42 18.37
C THR A 4 -21.49 14.69 17.75
N THR A 5 -20.48 14.38 18.55
CA THR A 5 -19.48 13.36 18.23
C THR A 5 -20.24 12.05 18.06
N GLU A 6 -20.59 11.69 16.83
CA GLU A 6 -21.05 10.33 16.55
C GLU A 6 -19.94 9.38 17.00
N HIS A 7 -20.23 8.63 18.06
CA HIS A 7 -19.33 7.60 18.55
C HIS A 7 -19.33 6.49 17.49
N LEU A 8 -18.39 6.57 16.55
CA LEU A 8 -18.12 5.52 15.56
C LEU A 8 -17.91 4.21 16.32
N SER A 9 -18.94 3.37 16.36
CA SER A 9 -18.89 2.07 17.03
C SER A 9 -18.13 1.10 16.12
N ILE A 10 -16.81 1.21 16.12
CA ILE A 10 -15.94 0.40 15.27
C ILE A 10 -15.91 -1.03 15.82
N ASN A 11 -16.79 -1.87 15.28
CA ASN A 11 -16.77 -3.30 15.56
C ASN A 11 -15.71 -3.97 14.70
N TRP A 12 -14.60 -4.39 15.29
CA TRP A 12 -13.50 -5.11 14.64
C TRP A 12 -13.81 -6.58 14.31
N ARG A 13 -14.94 -7.12 14.78
CA ARG A 13 -15.40 -8.49 14.51
C ARG A 13 -16.29 -8.60 13.28
N CYS A 14 -16.50 -7.51 12.52
CA CYS A 14 -17.35 -7.55 11.34
C CYS A 14 -16.69 -8.34 10.21
N ARG A 15 -17.14 -9.59 10.03
CA ARG A 15 -16.61 -10.53 9.02
C ARG A 15 -16.72 -10.00 7.59
N HIS A 16 -17.70 -9.16 7.27
CA HIS A 16 -17.90 -8.64 5.91
C HIS A 16 -16.89 -7.53 5.54
N THR A 17 -16.38 -6.78 6.53
CA THR A 17 -15.47 -5.65 6.27
C THR A 17 -14.02 -6.11 6.01
N TRP A 18 -13.56 -7.16 6.70
CA TRP A 18 -12.22 -7.72 6.51
C TRP A 18 -11.87 -8.16 5.08
N PRO A 19 -12.72 -8.91 4.34
CA PRO A 19 -12.40 -9.32 2.98
C PRO A 19 -12.35 -8.13 2.00
N ILE A 20 -13.15 -7.09 2.23
CA ILE A 20 -13.12 -5.86 1.43
C ILE A 20 -11.82 -5.09 1.71
N ALA A 21 -11.47 -4.92 2.99
CA ALA A 21 -10.21 -4.31 3.40
C ALA A 21 -8.99 -5.07 2.84
N ALA A 22 -9.02 -6.40 2.92
CA ALA A 22 -7.97 -7.27 2.40
C ALA A 22 -7.82 -7.16 0.88
N LYS A 23 -8.93 -7.16 0.11
CA LYS A 23 -8.86 -6.94 -1.35
C LYS A 23 -8.25 -5.60 -1.71
N ASN A 24 -8.67 -4.52 -1.07
CA ASN A 24 -8.12 -3.19 -1.34
C ASN A 24 -6.63 -3.13 -1.01
N THR A 25 -6.24 -3.72 0.13
CA THR A 25 -4.84 -3.81 0.54
C THR A 25 -4.02 -4.65 -0.43
N LEU A 26 -4.58 -5.74 -0.94
CA LEU A 26 -3.90 -6.62 -1.90
C LEU A 26 -3.67 -5.94 -3.25
N TRP A 27 -4.63 -5.15 -3.73
CA TRP A 27 -4.46 -4.38 -4.97
C TRP A 27 -3.37 -3.32 -4.83
N CYS A 28 -3.37 -2.60 -3.71
CA CYS A 28 -2.32 -1.66 -3.36
C CYS A 28 -0.95 -2.35 -3.28
N LEU A 29 -0.85 -3.49 -2.58
CA LEU A 29 0.37 -4.28 -2.45
C LEU A 29 0.89 -4.73 -3.80
N LEU A 30 0.02 -5.25 -4.65
CA LEU A 30 0.40 -5.71 -5.97
C LEU A 30 0.99 -4.57 -6.81
N GLY A 31 0.37 -3.37 -6.78
CA GLY A 31 0.90 -2.20 -7.46
C GLY A 31 2.25 -1.75 -6.90
N CYS A 32 2.32 -1.55 -5.58
CA CYS A 32 3.50 -1.16 -4.83
C CYS A 32 4.70 -2.09 -5.09
N SER A 33 4.51 -3.39 -4.94
CA SER A 33 5.56 -4.38 -5.13
C SER A 33 6.07 -4.47 -6.58
N ILE A 34 5.25 -4.17 -7.59
CA ILE A 34 5.73 -4.11 -8.98
C ILE A 34 6.75 -2.97 -9.14
N GLY A 35 6.45 -1.78 -8.60
CA GLY A 35 7.36 -0.64 -8.67
C GLY A 35 8.61 -0.83 -7.81
N ASP A 36 8.45 -1.34 -6.59
CA ASP A 36 9.53 -1.58 -5.63
C ASP A 36 10.52 -2.64 -6.17
N PHE A 37 10.01 -3.82 -6.53
CA PHE A 37 10.83 -4.90 -7.09
C PHE A 37 11.44 -4.52 -8.43
N GLY A 38 10.70 -3.82 -9.29
CA GLY A 38 11.24 -3.33 -10.57
C GLY A 38 12.42 -2.41 -10.37
N THR A 39 12.32 -1.49 -9.40
CA THR A 39 13.41 -0.56 -9.06
C THR A 39 14.62 -1.32 -8.51
N ILE A 40 14.42 -2.12 -7.46
CA ILE A 40 15.51 -2.88 -6.80
C ILE A 40 16.18 -3.85 -7.78
N ALA A 41 15.39 -4.55 -8.61
CA ALA A 41 15.92 -5.48 -9.60
C ALA A 41 16.80 -4.77 -10.65
N VAL A 42 16.39 -3.61 -11.16
CA VAL A 42 17.20 -2.84 -12.12
C VAL A 42 18.54 -2.47 -11.51
N PHE A 43 18.58 -1.95 -10.28
CA PHE A 43 19.84 -1.62 -9.61
C PHE A 43 20.70 -2.87 -9.32
N GLN A 44 20.07 -3.99 -8.98
CA GLN A 44 20.75 -5.25 -8.71
C GLN A 44 21.36 -5.88 -9.98
N PHE A 45 20.67 -5.82 -11.12
CA PHE A 45 21.17 -6.35 -12.40
C PHE A 45 22.18 -5.43 -13.08
N THR A 46 22.02 -4.11 -12.96
CA THR A 46 22.94 -3.14 -13.57
C THR A 46 24.22 -2.95 -12.75
N GLY A 47 24.25 -3.40 -11.49
CA GLY A 47 25.42 -3.32 -10.62
C GLY A 47 25.80 -1.89 -10.23
N ILE A 48 24.89 -0.93 -10.39
CA ILE A 48 25.14 0.48 -10.08
C ILE A 48 25.26 0.65 -8.56
N ALA A 49 26.45 1.04 -8.10
CA ALA A 49 26.70 1.30 -6.68
C ALA A 49 26.09 2.65 -6.27
N TRP A 50 24.81 2.64 -5.92
CA TRP A 50 24.12 3.79 -5.34
C TRP A 50 23.93 3.62 -3.83
N PRO A 51 23.81 4.73 -3.08
CA PRO A 51 23.46 4.68 -1.67
C PRO A 51 22.13 3.95 -1.50
N THR A 52 22.06 3.01 -0.55
CA THR A 52 20.85 2.23 -0.27
C THR A 52 19.64 3.13 -0.07
N LEU A 53 19.78 4.20 0.71
CA LEU A 53 18.71 5.17 0.96
C LEU A 53 18.16 5.81 -0.33
N ALA A 54 18.98 6.05 -1.34
CA ALA A 54 18.53 6.62 -2.61
C ALA A 54 17.71 5.60 -3.41
N ILE A 55 18.18 4.35 -3.48
CA ILE A 55 17.45 3.25 -4.14
C ILE A 55 16.09 3.05 -3.46
N MET A 56 16.08 3.02 -2.12
CA MET A 56 14.89 2.91 -1.30
C MET A 56 13.87 4.02 -1.59
N MET A 57 14.30 5.29 -1.62
CA MET A 57 13.41 6.41 -1.92
C MET A 57 12.84 6.34 -3.34
N LEU A 58 13.66 5.96 -4.32
CA LEU A 58 13.23 5.72 -5.69
C LEU A 58 12.21 4.57 -5.78
N ALA A 59 12.45 3.50 -5.02
CA ALA A 59 11.59 2.33 -5.02
C ALA A 59 10.22 2.66 -4.40
N ILE A 60 10.19 3.42 -3.31
CA ILE A 60 8.95 3.97 -2.73
C ILE A 60 8.21 4.84 -3.76
N LEU A 61 8.90 5.79 -4.41
CA LEU A 61 8.26 6.67 -5.39
C LEU A 61 7.67 5.88 -6.58
N ASN A 62 8.42 4.92 -7.12
CA ASN A 62 7.95 4.07 -8.21
C ASN A 62 6.82 3.13 -7.77
N GLY A 63 6.89 2.58 -6.56
CA GLY A 63 5.84 1.76 -5.96
C GLY A 63 4.53 2.55 -5.79
N LEU A 64 4.61 3.78 -5.27
CA LEU A 64 3.45 4.68 -5.17
C LEU A 64 2.87 5.01 -6.56
N LEU A 65 3.71 5.37 -7.53
CA LEU A 65 3.25 5.73 -8.87
C LEU A 65 2.57 4.57 -9.59
N THR A 66 3.16 3.37 -9.53
CA THR A 66 2.60 2.16 -10.14
C THR A 66 1.31 1.73 -9.45
N SER A 67 1.23 1.83 -8.13
CA SER A 67 0.01 1.57 -7.36
C SER A 67 -1.11 2.55 -7.70
N ILE A 68 -0.84 3.86 -7.70
CA ILE A 68 -1.81 4.90 -8.08
C ILE A 68 -2.28 4.69 -9.52
N ALA A 69 -1.37 4.38 -10.46
CA ALA A 69 -1.73 4.12 -11.84
C ALA A 69 -2.66 2.90 -11.96
N LEU A 70 -2.32 1.80 -11.28
CA LEU A 70 -3.11 0.57 -11.31
C LEU A 70 -4.50 0.77 -10.68
N GLU A 71 -4.58 1.40 -9.50
CA GLU A 71 -5.85 1.73 -8.87
C GLU A 71 -6.68 2.68 -9.75
N THR A 72 -6.07 3.71 -10.34
CA THR A 72 -6.74 4.67 -11.21
C THR A 72 -7.34 3.98 -12.45
N VAL A 73 -6.60 3.06 -13.09
CA VAL A 73 -7.06 2.30 -14.26
C VAL A 73 -8.23 1.37 -13.90
N ILE A 74 -8.20 0.75 -12.72
CA ILE A 74 -9.31 -0.09 -12.26
C ILE A 74 -10.56 0.78 -11.97
N LEU A 75 -10.37 1.88 -11.26
CA LEU A 75 -11.43 2.81 -10.86
C LEU A 75 -12.03 3.56 -12.05
N SER A 76 -11.25 3.86 -13.09
CA SER A 76 -11.73 4.54 -14.30
C SER A 76 -12.72 3.71 -15.11
N ARG A 77 -12.86 2.41 -14.82
CA ARG A 77 -13.92 1.56 -15.39
C ARG A 77 -15.28 1.75 -14.71
N GLN A 78 -15.31 2.40 -13.54
CA GLN A 78 -16.51 2.60 -12.73
C GLN A 78 -16.90 4.07 -12.59
N MET A 79 -15.96 5.01 -12.80
CA MET A 79 -16.19 6.45 -12.69
C MET A 79 -15.31 7.25 -13.64
N ALA A 80 -15.59 8.55 -13.81
CA ALA A 80 -14.79 9.44 -14.64
C ALA A 80 -13.31 9.48 -14.18
N LEU A 81 -12.38 9.57 -15.13
CA LEU A 81 -10.93 9.44 -14.90
C LEU A 81 -10.40 10.39 -13.82
N VAL A 82 -10.86 11.65 -13.80
CA VAL A 82 -10.46 12.64 -12.78
C VAL A 82 -10.95 12.24 -11.38
N ALA A 83 -12.15 11.66 -11.27
CA ALA A 83 -12.68 11.17 -10.00
C ALA A 83 -11.95 9.90 -9.55
N ALA A 84 -11.61 9.00 -10.49
CA ALA A 84 -10.84 7.80 -10.23
C ALA A 84 -9.45 8.14 -9.66
N PHE A 85 -8.75 9.09 -10.27
CA PHE A 85 -7.43 9.54 -9.82
C PHE A 85 -7.48 10.19 -8.42
N LYS A 86 -8.45 11.10 -8.19
CA LYS A 86 -8.66 11.70 -6.87
C LYS A 86 -9.01 10.64 -5.82
N THR A 87 -9.74 9.60 -6.20
CA THR A 87 -10.10 8.49 -5.34
C THR A 87 -8.88 7.63 -5.02
N ALA A 88 -8.06 7.26 -6.00
CA ALA A 88 -6.84 6.47 -5.81
C ALA A 88 -5.87 7.17 -4.83
N ILE A 89 -5.61 8.46 -5.05
CA ILE A 89 -4.76 9.25 -4.15
C ILE A 89 -5.43 9.43 -2.78
N GLY A 90 -6.69 9.83 -2.73
CA GLY A 90 -7.36 10.18 -1.47
C GLY A 90 -7.72 8.98 -0.60
N MET A 91 -7.88 7.78 -1.18
CA MET A 91 -8.31 6.60 -0.43
C MET A 91 -7.17 5.78 0.15
N SER A 92 -6.02 5.75 -0.52
CA SER A 92 -4.98 4.76 -0.24
C SER A 92 -3.61 5.36 0.07
N LEU A 93 -3.36 6.68 -0.08
CA LEU A 93 -2.00 7.22 0.04
C LEU A 93 -1.32 6.92 1.39
N ILE A 94 -2.04 7.06 2.51
CA ILE A 94 -1.50 6.75 3.85
C ILE A 94 -1.16 5.26 3.95
N SER A 95 -2.03 4.38 3.46
CA SER A 95 -1.84 2.93 3.41
C SER A 95 -0.64 2.57 2.55
N MET A 96 -0.51 3.17 1.36
CA MET A 96 0.59 2.96 0.43
C MET A 96 1.93 3.36 1.05
N ILE A 97 2.02 4.56 1.65
CA ILE A 97 3.24 5.03 2.32
C ILE A 97 3.61 4.11 3.49
N SER A 98 2.63 3.70 4.30
CA SER A 98 2.89 2.81 5.45
C SER A 98 3.38 1.43 5.01
N MET A 99 2.84 0.90 3.90
CA MET A 99 3.22 -0.37 3.30
C MET A 99 4.65 -0.31 2.76
N GLU A 100 4.94 0.69 1.93
CA GLU A 100 6.25 0.92 1.34
C GLU A 100 7.33 1.12 2.41
N ALA A 101 7.06 1.95 3.43
CA ALA A 101 7.97 2.13 4.54
C ALA A 101 8.25 0.80 5.27
N ALA A 102 7.21 -0.01 5.53
CA ALA A 102 7.35 -1.28 6.22
C ALA A 102 8.13 -2.32 5.40
N MET A 103 7.84 -2.44 4.10
CA MET A 103 8.57 -3.33 3.19
C MET A 103 10.06 -2.96 3.16
N ASN A 104 10.34 -1.68 3.04
CA ASN A 104 11.70 -1.18 2.91
C ASN A 104 12.52 -1.29 4.21
N ILE A 105 11.89 -1.04 5.35
CA ILE A 105 12.49 -1.28 6.68
C ILE A 105 12.85 -2.75 6.85
N VAL A 106 11.94 -3.65 6.47
CA VAL A 106 12.17 -5.10 6.54
C VAL A 106 13.31 -5.52 5.60
N ASP A 107 13.40 -4.94 4.40
CA ASP A 107 14.48 -5.24 3.46
C ASP A 107 15.85 -4.91 4.04
N VAL A 108 16.00 -3.68 4.55
CA VAL A 108 17.24 -3.22 5.16
C VAL A 108 17.58 -4.04 6.40
N TRP A 109 16.57 -4.36 7.21
CA TRP A 109 16.78 -5.11 8.45
C TRP A 109 17.24 -6.56 8.19
N LEU A 110 16.72 -7.20 7.15
CA LEU A 110 17.03 -8.60 6.84
C LEU A 110 18.23 -8.78 5.91
N THR A 111 18.51 -7.83 5.01
CA THR A 111 19.57 -7.98 4.00
C THR A 111 20.76 -7.03 4.20
N GLY A 112 20.63 -6.04 5.10
CA GLY A 112 21.64 -5.01 5.33
C GLY A 112 21.76 -4.01 4.18
N GLY A 113 20.83 -4.02 3.21
CA GLY A 113 20.85 -3.18 2.01
C GLY A 113 19.51 -3.20 1.27
N ALA A 114 19.51 -2.72 0.03
CA ALA A 114 18.37 -2.83 -0.88
C ALA A 114 18.64 -4.02 -1.82
N LYS A 115 18.27 -5.23 -1.40
CA LYS A 115 18.62 -6.47 -2.11
C LYS A 115 17.45 -7.43 -2.14
N LEU A 116 17.00 -7.75 -3.35
CA LEU A 116 15.94 -8.74 -3.53
C LEU A 116 16.51 -10.15 -3.35
N THR A 117 16.22 -10.78 -2.21
CA THR A 117 16.54 -12.18 -1.94
C THR A 117 15.28 -13.02 -1.88
N TRP A 118 15.35 -14.26 -2.37
CA TRP A 118 14.18 -15.11 -2.54
C TRP A 118 13.42 -15.41 -1.24
N TRP A 119 14.14 -15.52 -0.11
CA TRP A 119 13.54 -15.75 1.20
C TRP A 119 12.98 -14.49 1.88
N VAL A 120 13.50 -13.30 1.56
CA VAL A 120 13.03 -12.04 2.15
C VAL A 120 11.77 -11.53 1.47
N MET A 121 11.61 -11.76 0.15
CA MET A 121 10.41 -11.37 -0.61
C MET A 121 9.08 -11.73 0.08
N PRO A 122 8.82 -12.99 0.49
CA PRO A 122 7.55 -13.33 1.15
C PRO A 122 7.36 -12.62 2.50
N ILE A 123 8.43 -12.40 3.27
CA ILE A 123 8.38 -11.73 4.57
C ILE A 123 8.08 -10.23 4.40
N MET A 124 8.74 -9.61 3.43
CA MET A 124 8.54 -8.22 3.05
C MET A 124 7.09 -7.98 2.61
N LEU A 125 6.58 -8.78 1.66
CA LEU A 125 5.20 -8.70 1.16
C LEU A 125 4.18 -8.90 2.28
N PHE A 126 4.42 -9.87 3.17
CA PHE A 126 3.54 -10.13 4.30
C PHE A 126 3.49 -8.94 5.27
N THR A 127 4.64 -8.34 5.55
CA THR A 127 4.73 -7.16 6.43
C THR A 127 4.08 -5.93 5.78
N GLY A 128 4.30 -5.75 4.48
CA GLY A 128 3.62 -4.74 3.67
C GLY A 128 2.11 -4.92 3.63
N PHE A 129 1.60 -6.15 3.67
CA PHE A 129 0.16 -6.42 3.74
C PHE A 129 -0.43 -6.12 5.12
N ILE A 130 0.21 -6.58 6.19
CA ILE A 130 -0.33 -6.45 7.56
C ILE A 130 -0.35 -5.01 8.03
N THR A 131 0.67 -4.22 7.69
CA THR A 131 0.82 -2.84 8.19
C THR A 131 -0.38 -1.93 7.87
N PRO A 132 -0.83 -1.80 6.61
CA PRO A 132 -1.96 -0.96 6.24
C PRO A 132 -3.34 -1.60 6.46
N LEU A 133 -3.42 -2.91 6.67
CA LEU A 133 -4.70 -3.63 6.73
C LEU A 133 -5.64 -3.13 7.86
N PRO A 134 -5.18 -2.89 9.11
CA PRO A 134 -6.01 -2.31 10.17
C PRO A 134 -6.51 -0.91 9.83
N TYR A 135 -5.67 -0.10 9.19
CA TYR A 135 -6.04 1.25 8.75
C TYR A 135 -7.11 1.19 7.66
N ASN A 136 -6.94 0.31 6.66
CA ASN A 136 -7.95 0.10 5.61
C ASN A 136 -9.28 -0.40 6.17
N TYR A 137 -9.25 -1.26 7.20
CA TYR A 137 -10.45 -1.70 7.91
C TYR A 137 -11.14 -0.53 8.64
N TRP A 138 -10.40 0.20 9.47
CA TRP A 138 -10.89 1.35 10.21
C TRP A 138 -11.53 2.38 9.28
N ARG A 139 -10.86 2.66 8.16
CA ARG A 139 -11.32 3.59 7.14
C ARG A 139 -12.65 3.18 6.50
N LEU A 140 -12.81 1.89 6.18
CA LEU A 140 -14.08 1.38 5.64
C LEU A 140 -15.24 1.53 6.64
N LYS A 141 -14.97 1.39 7.94
CA LYS A 141 -15.96 1.64 9.00
C LYS A 141 -16.26 3.13 9.18
N ALA A 142 -15.22 3.97 9.19
CA ALA A 142 -15.36 5.42 9.30
C ALA A 142 -16.19 6.03 8.15
N LEU A 143 -16.09 5.47 6.95
CA LEU A 143 -16.81 5.95 5.77
C LEU A 143 -18.19 5.30 5.57
N GLY A 144 -18.63 4.43 6.48
CA GLY A 144 -19.92 3.73 6.37
C GLY A 144 -20.03 2.75 5.19
N LYS A 145 -18.94 2.43 4.49
CA LYS A 145 -18.96 1.62 3.25
C LYS A 145 -19.08 0.11 3.48
N ALA A 146 -19.13 -0.34 4.73
CA ALA A 146 -18.99 -1.76 5.07
C ALA A 146 -20.01 -2.28 6.10
N CYS A 147 -21.09 -1.55 6.37
CA CYS A 147 -22.18 -1.97 7.25
C CYS A 147 -23.54 -1.80 6.56
N HIS A 148 -24.07 -2.90 6.03
CA HIS A 148 -25.49 -3.21 5.98
C HIS A 148 -25.65 -4.66 6.46
#